data_AF-A0A923VKL3-F1
#
_entry.id   AF-A0A923VKL3-F1
#
_cell.length_a   1.000
_cell.length_b   1.000
_cell.length_c   1.000
_cell.angle_alpha   90.00
_cell.angle_beta   90.00
_cell.angle_gamma   90.00
#
_symmetry.space_group_name_H-M   'P 1'
#
loop_
_entity.id
_entity.type
_entity.pdbx_description
1 polymer ?
#
loop_
_entity_poly.entity_id
_entity_poly.type
_entity_poly.pdbx_seq_one_letter_code
_entity_poly.pdbx_strand_id
1 'polypeptide(L)' 'MTLKSKKVLLGITGSIAAYKTPALVRLLVKQGAEVKVILTDAAADFVA' A
#
# COMPACT_ATOMS: atom_id res chain seq x y z
N MET A 1 -2.30 12.37 -13.27
CA MET A 1 -2.82 12.97 -12.02
C MET A 1 -1.71 12.95 -10.99
N THR A 2 -1.40 14.10 -10.37
CA THR A 2 -0.33 14.23 -9.38
C THR A 2 -0.94 14.07 -7.98
N LEU A 3 -0.52 13.07 -7.19
CA LEU A 3 -0.96 12.88 -5.81
C LEU A 3 -0.12 13.68 -4.79
N LYS A 4 0.54 14.75 -5.28
CA LYS A 4 1.47 15.57 -4.52
C LYS A 4 0.80 16.10 -3.24
N SER A 5 1.44 15.90 -2.11
CA SER A 5 0.98 16.34 -0.78
C SER A 5 -0.33 15.72 -0.30
N LYS A 6 -0.77 14.59 -0.90
CA LYS A 6 -1.89 13.80 -0.37
C LYS A 6 -1.37 12.78 0.64
N LYS A 7 -2.06 12.67 1.77
CA LYS A 7 -1.85 11.62 2.78
C LYS A 7 -2.80 10.46 2.47
N VAL A 8 -2.24 9.27 2.27
CA VAL A 8 -3.00 8.06 1.91
C VAL A 8 -2.77 7.01 2.99
N LEU A 9 -3.85 6.54 3.61
CA LEU A 9 -3.83 5.35 4.47
C LEU A 9 -4.20 4.13 3.63
N LEU A 10 -3.30 3.17 3.51
CA LEU A 10 -3.52 1.92 2.78
C LEU A 10 -3.67 0.78 3.77
N GLY A 11 -4.89 0.24 3.89
CA GLY A 11 -5.19 -0.94 4.67
C GLY A 11 -5.15 -2.21 3.82
N ILE A 12 -4.42 -3.23 4.26
CA ILE A 12 -4.26 -4.49 3.55
C ILE A 12 -4.76 -5.63 4.44
N THR A 13 -5.61 -6.50 3.87
CA THR A 13 -6.16 -7.69 4.53
C THR A 13 -5.71 -8.98 3.83
N GLY A 14 -5.95 -10.14 4.46
CA GLY A 14 -5.57 -11.45 3.94
C GLY A 14 -6.26 -11.79 2.61
N SER A 15 -5.58 -11.54 1.50
CA SER A 15 -6.03 -11.79 0.14
C SER A 15 -4.84 -12.13 -0.73
N ILE A 16 -5.05 -12.96 -1.75
CA ILE A 16 -4.04 -13.22 -2.79
C ILE A 16 -3.59 -11.91 -3.43
N ALA A 17 -4.39 -10.83 -3.48
CA ALA A 17 -3.95 -9.56 -4.03
C ALA A 17 -2.88 -8.83 -3.18
N ALA A 18 -2.70 -9.22 -1.92
CA ALA A 18 -1.80 -8.56 -0.98
C ALA A 18 -0.34 -8.53 -1.49
N TYR A 19 0.15 -9.58 -2.16
CA TYR A 19 1.52 -9.62 -2.71
C TYR A 19 1.84 -8.48 -3.71
N LYS A 20 0.82 -7.88 -4.34
CA LYS A 20 1.00 -6.75 -5.28
C LYS A 20 1.03 -5.40 -4.58
N THR A 21 0.66 -5.34 -3.30
CA THR A 21 0.54 -4.08 -2.56
C THR A 21 1.86 -3.31 -2.43
N PRO A 22 3.06 -3.93 -2.34
CA PRO A 22 4.31 -3.15 -2.37
C PRO A 22 4.51 -2.38 -3.68
N ALA A 23 4.12 -2.96 -4.82
CA ALA A 23 4.17 -2.28 -6.11
C ALA A 23 3.19 -1.10 -6.16
N LEU A 24 1.99 -1.27 -5.60
CA LEU A 24 1.00 -0.19 -5.48
C LEU A 24 1.54 0.97 -4.62
N VAL A 25 2.12 0.67 -3.45
CA VAL A 25 2.74 1.67 -2.56
C VAL A 25 3.82 2.45 -3.32
N ARG A 26 4.69 1.76 -4.06
CA ARG A 26 5.74 2.41 -4.88
C ARG A 26 5.15 3.37 -5.92
N LEU A 27 4.05 3.00 -6.57
CA LEU A 27 3.38 3.87 -7.54
C LEU A 27 2.76 5.11 -6.90
N LEU A 28 2.12 4.95 -5.74
CA LEU A 28 1.55 6.06 -4.97
C LEU A 28 2.62 7.06 -4.51
N VAL A 29 3.75 6.55 -4.00
CA VAL A 29 4.90 7.39 -3.61
C VAL A 29 5.51 8.10 -4.82
N LYS A 30 5.67 7.41 -5.96
CA LYS A 30 6.13 8.03 -7.22
C LYS A 30 5.22 9.16 -7.70
N GLN A 31 3.93 9.10 -7.39
CA GLN A 31 2.97 10.17 -7.69
C GLN A 31 3.00 11.32 -6.67
N GLY A 32 3.85 11.25 -5.64
CA GLY A 32 4.04 12.30 -4.64
C GLY A 32 3.14 12.19 -3.41
N ALA A 33 2.51 11.03 -3.19
CA ALA A 33 1.70 10.77 -2.01
C ALA A 33 2.56 10.39 -0.80
N GLU A 34 2.15 10.84 0.39
CA GLU A 34 2.63 10.34 1.67
C GLU A 34 1.77 9.14 2.06
N VAL A 35 2.34 7.92 2.02
CA VAL A 35 1.58 6.68 2.21
C VAL A 35 1.91 6.08 3.57
N LYS A 36 0.88 5.81 4.36
CA LYS A 36 0.97 5.01 5.59
C LYS A 36 0.25 3.68 5.35
N VAL A 37 0.93 2.58 5.62
CA VAL A 37 0.38 1.24 5.43
C VAL A 37 0.01 0.63 6.78
N ILE A 38 -1.14 -0.02 6.84
CA ILE A 38 -1.54 -0.91 7.93
C ILE A 38 -1.94 -2.26 7.33
N LEU A 39 -1.57 -3.34 8.00
CA LEU A 39 -1.79 -4.70 7.53
C LEU A 39 -2.29 -5.58 8.68
N THR A 40 -3.19 -6.51 8.36
CA THR A 40 -3.59 -7.59 9.28
C THR A 40 -2.52 -8.67 9.31
N ASP A 41 -2.46 -9.48 10.37
CA ASP A 41 -1.54 -10.61 10.46
C ASP A 41 -1.67 -11.55 9.25
N ALA A 42 -2.90 -11.91 8.87
CA ALA A 42 -3.17 -12.73 7.68
C ALA A 42 -2.72 -12.09 6.35
N ALA A 43 -2.50 -10.78 6.30
CA ALA A 43 -1.95 -10.12 5.11
C ALA A 43 -0.42 -10.17 5.08
N ALA A 44 0.23 -10.17 6.25
CA ALA A 44 1.68 -10.27 6.36
C ALA A 44 2.19 -11.56 5.72
N ASP A 45 1.46 -12.67 5.90
CA ASP A 45 1.80 -13.99 5.33
C ASP A 45 1.88 -13.98 3.79
N PHE A 46 1.22 -13.05 3.11
CA PHE A 46 1.23 -12.94 1.63
C PHE A 46 2.25 -11.93 1.09
N VAL A 47 2.85 -11.12 1.96
CA VAL A 47 3.69 -9.96 1.57
C VAL A 47 5.12 -10.05 2.09
N ALA A 48 5.38 -10.89 3.10
CA ALA A 48 6.68 -11.09 3.75
C ALA A 48 7.85 -11.29 2.78
#